data_AF-A0A496R6B4-F1
#
_entry.id   AF-A0A496R6B4-F1
#
_cell.length_a   1.000
_cell.length_b   1.000
_cell.length_c   1.000
_cell.angle_alpha   90.00
_cell.angle_beta   90.00
_cell.angle_gamma   90.00
#
_symmetry.space_group_name_H-M   'P 1'
#
loop_
_entity.id
_entity.type
_entity.pdbx_description
1 polymer ?
#
loop_
_entity_poly.entity_id
_entity_poly.type
_entity_poly.pdbx_seq_one_letter_code
_entity_poly.pdbx_strand_id
1 'polypeptide(L)' 'MFRIAVLVSGGGTNLQALIDAVNEGRLKAVISAVIADRPSGG' A
#
# COMPACT_ATOMS: atom_id res chain seq x y z
N MET A 1 4.20 8.07 14.85
CA MET A 1 4.14 7.74 13.41
C MET A 1 3.40 6.43 13.26
N PHE A 2 2.36 6.36 12.43
CA PHE A 2 1.53 5.16 12.30
C PHE A 2 2.20 4.15 11.38
N ARG A 3 2.14 2.87 11.75
CA ARG A 3 2.59 1.75 10.90
C ARG A 3 1.36 1.03 10.39
N ILE A 4 1.22 0.94 9.07
CA ILE A 4 0.06 0.34 8.43
C ILE A 4 0.46 -0.89 7.62
N ALA A 5 -0.42 -1.89 7.61
CA ALA A 5 -0.36 -3.02 6.70
C ALA A 5 -1.48 -2.87 5.68
N VAL A 6 -1.18 -3.10 4.40
CA VAL A 6 -2.15 -2.93 3.30
C VAL A 6 -2.51 -4.31 2.75
N LEU A 7 -3.80 -4.64 2.77
CA LEU A 7 -4.33 -5.88 2.20
C LEU A 7 -4.84 -5.59 0.78
N VAL A 8 -4.35 -6.33 -0.21
CA VAL A 8 -4.70 -6.15 -1.62
C VAL A 8 -5.18 -7.46 -2.25
N SER A 9 -6.10 -7.38 -3.21
CA SER A 9 -6.62 -8.55 -3.91
C SER A 9 -6.72 -8.37 -5.44
N GLY A 10 -6.23 -7.24 -5.97
CA GLY A 10 -6.32 -6.89 -7.39
C GLY A 10 -5.12 -6.09 -7.88
N GLY A 11 -5.28 -5.33 -8.97
CA GLY A 11 -4.19 -4.67 -9.72
C GLY A 11 -3.37 -3.59 -8.99
N GLY A 12 -3.54 -3.41 -7.67
CA GLY A 12 -2.63 -2.61 -6.86
C GLY A 12 -2.69 -1.08 -7.06
N THR A 13 -3.60 -0.54 -7.87
CA THR A 13 -3.68 0.91 -8.14
C THR A 13 -3.92 1.75 -6.87
N ASN A 14 -4.75 1.27 -5.93
CA ASN A 14 -4.92 1.93 -4.64
C ASN A 14 -3.68 1.83 -3.73
N LEU A 15 -2.92 0.74 -3.84
CA LEU A 15 -1.66 0.60 -3.13
C LEU A 15 -0.65 1.63 -3.66
N GLN A 16 -0.58 1.81 -4.98
CA GLN A 16 0.26 2.84 -5.59
C GLN A 16 -0.11 4.24 -5.06
N ALA A 17 -1.40 4.59 -5.03
CA ALA A 17 -1.85 5.87 -4.49
C ALA A 17 -1.50 6.08 -3.00
N LEU A 18 -1.52 5.01 -2.20
CA LEU A 18 -1.09 5.05 -0.79
C LEU A 18 0.43 5.24 -0.65
N ILE A 19 1.22 4.56 -1.49
CA ILE A 19 2.67 4.73 -1.55
C ILE A 19 3.01 6.18 -1.90
N ASP A 20 2.36 6.73 -2.93
CA ASP A 20 2.58 8.11 -3.37
C ASP A 20 2.20 9.10 -2.25
N ALA A 21 1.07 8.90 -1.58
CA ALA A 21 0.65 9.76 -0.47
C ALA A 21 1.61 9.73 0.72
N VAL A 22 2.23 8.58 1.02
CA VAL A 22 3.27 8.47 2.07
C VAL A 22 4.55 9.17 1.64
N ASN A 23 5.01 8.96 0.40
CA ASN A 23 6.23 9.57 -0.14
C ASN A 23 6.12 11.09 -0.25
N GLU A 24 4.94 11.59 -0.63
CA GLU A 24 4.64 13.02 -0.70
C GLU A 24 4.37 13.65 0.67
N GLY A 25 4.34 12.85 1.75
CA GLY A 25 4.06 13.32 3.10
C GLY A 25 2.61 13.74 3.35
N ARG A 26 1.70 13.52 2.38
CA ARG A 26 0.25 13.72 2.54
C ARG A 26 -0.36 12.76 3.55
N LEU A 27 0.24 11.58 3.69
CA LEU A 27 -0.11 10.58 4.71
C LEU A 27 1.07 10.37 5.66
N LYS A 28 0.93 10.80 6.92
CA LYS A 28 1.94 10.61 7.98
C LYS A 28 1.94 9.19 8.54
N ALA A 29 2.23 8.21 7.69
CA ALA A 29 2.30 6.79 8.04
C ALA A 29 3.47 6.11 7.32
N VAL A 30 3.77 4.87 7.73
CA VAL A 30 4.73 3.99 7.07
C VAL A 30 4.01 2.69 6.69
N ILE A 31 4.01 2.36 5.41
CA ILE A 31 3.54 1.06 4.92
C ILE A 31 4.60 0.03 5.30
N SER A 32 4.30 -0.80 6.30
CA SER A 32 5.25 -1.76 6.87
C SER A 32 5.10 -3.17 6.28
N ALA A 33 3.95 -3.46 5.67
CA ALA A 33 3.66 -4.73 5.02
C ALA A 33 2.58 -4.54 3.95
N VAL A 34 2.67 -5.34 2.89
CA VAL A 34 1.61 -5.52 1.90
C VAL A 34 1.30 -7.01 1.84
N ILE A 35 0.03 -7.38 2.00
CA ILE A 35 -0.43 -8.75 2.02
C ILE A 35 -1.41 -8.93 0.87
N ALA A 36 -1.11 -9.87 -0.02
CA ALA A 36 -1.96 -10.19 -1.16
C ALA A 36 -2.56 -11.60 -1.00
N ASP A 37 -3.85 -11.76 -1.27
CA ASP A 37 -4.50 -13.08 -1.31
C ASP A 37 -4.33 -13.76 -2.68
N ARG A 38 -3.95 -13.00 -3.71
CA ARG A 38 -3.75 -13.49 -5.08
C ARG A 38 -2.32 -13.20 -5.55
N PRO A 39 -1.67 -14.12 -6.28
CA PRO A 39 -0.39 -13.84 -6.92
C PRO A 39 -0.58 -12.73 -7.95
N SER A 40 0.22 -11.67 -7.84
CA SER A 40 0.28 -10.60 -8.83
C SER A 40 1.00 -11.14 -10.08
N GLY A 41 0.22 -11.61 -11.04
CA GLY A 41 0.73 -12.14 -12.31
C GLY A 41 -0.39 -12.25 -13.34
N GLY A 42 -0.56 -11.17 -14.12
CA GLY A 42 -1.29 -11.09 -15.36
C GLY A 42 -0.54 -10.13 -16.28
#